data_AF-A0A1A0JQP2-F1
#
_entry.id   AF-A0A1A0JQP2-F1
#
_cell.length_a   1.000
_cell.length_b   1.000
_cell.length_c   1.000
_cell.angle_alpha   90.00
_cell.angle_beta   90.00
_cell.angle_gamma   90.00
#
_symmetry.space_group_name_H-M   'P 1'
#
loop_
_entity.id
_entity.type
_entity.pdbx_description
1 polymer ?
#
loop_
_entity_poly.entity_id
_entity_poly.type
_entity_poly.pdbx_seq_one_letter_code
_entity_poly.pdbx_strand_id
1 'polypeptide(L)'
;MSDFGQISYDFGAINAAGAGIKNQAMAITAALEEMEQKFQTFITQHWTGSGGADAFHSVQQNWRQQSDELSASLAQLGTRTVDSGEQMQGADILAAKLIGG
;
A
#
# COMPACT_ATOMS: atom_id res chain seq x y z
N MET A 1 -21.86 31.97 20.67
CA MET A 1 -20.87 30.95 21.07
C MET A 1 -20.78 30.01 19.90
N SER A 2 -19.68 30.10 19.14
CA SER A 2 -19.54 29.34 17.90
C SER A 2 -19.48 27.86 18.25
N ASP A 3 -20.50 27.13 17.79
CA ASP A 3 -20.47 25.69 17.61
C ASP A 3 -19.31 25.38 16.66
N PHE A 4 -18.10 25.27 17.20
CA PHE A 4 -17.04 24.56 16.52
C PHE A 4 -17.46 23.10 16.58
N GLY A 5 -18.33 22.74 15.63
CA GLY A 5 -18.96 21.43 15.49
C GLY A 5 -17.93 20.39 15.85
N GLN A 6 -18.18 19.76 17.00
CA GLN A 6 -17.31 18.79 17.63
C GLN A 6 -16.79 17.87 16.54
N ILE A 7 -15.51 18.02 16.17
CA ILE A 7 -14.90 17.20 15.14
C ILE A 7 -14.70 15.83 15.78
N SER A 8 -15.76 15.04 15.81
CA SER A 8 -15.77 13.69 16.35
C SER A 8 -15.14 12.78 15.31
N TYR A 9 -13.83 12.64 15.33
CA TYR A 9 -13.14 11.64 14.53
C TYR A 9 -13.38 10.25 15.12
N ASP A 10 -13.92 9.34 14.32
CA ASP A 10 -13.95 7.92 14.67
C ASP A 10 -12.54 7.33 14.43
N PHE A 11 -11.68 7.51 15.43
CA PHE A 11 -10.31 6.96 15.42
C PHE A 11 -10.29 5.44 15.28
N GLY A 12 -11.35 4.75 15.73
CA GLY A 12 -11.53 3.33 15.50
C GLY A 12 -11.70 3.01 14.01
N ALA A 13 -12.56 3.76 13.33
CA ALA A 13 -12.76 3.64 11.88
C ALA A 13 -11.52 4.03 11.08
N ILE A 14 -10.76 5.05 11.49
CA ILE A 14 -9.51 5.43 10.81
C ILE A 14 -8.46 4.33 10.94
N ASN A 15 -8.26 3.78 12.15
CA ASN A 15 -7.34 2.66 12.36
C ASN A 15 -7.80 1.41 11.59
N ALA A 16 -9.10 1.11 11.58
CA ALA A 16 -9.66 0.01 10.81
C ALA A 16 -9.44 0.21 9.30
N ALA A 17 -9.61 1.42 8.78
CA ALA A 17 -9.34 1.76 7.37
C ALA A 17 -7.85 1.64 7.03
N GLY A 18 -6.95 2.14 7.88
CA GLY A 18 -5.50 1.99 7.70
C GLY A 18 -5.05 0.52 7.70
N ALA A 19 -5.56 -0.28 8.63
CA ALA A 19 -5.33 -1.73 8.66
C ALA A 19 -5.90 -2.42 7.40
N GLY A 20 -7.09 -2.01 6.95
CA GLY A 20 -7.71 -2.50 5.70
C GLY A 20 -6.85 -2.21 4.46
N ILE A 21 -6.34 -0.99 4.34
CA ILE A 21 -5.45 -0.58 3.24
C ILE A 21 -4.15 -1.37 3.29
N LYS A 22 -3.56 -1.55 4.47
CA LYS A 22 -2.35 -2.38 4.63
C LYS A 22 -2.59 -3.83 4.20
N ASN A 23 -3.72 -4.42 4.57
CA ASN A 23 -4.08 -5.78 4.17
C ASN A 23 -4.31 -5.88 2.66
N GLN A 24 -4.96 -4.89 2.04
CA GLN A 24 -5.13 -4.83 0.59
C GLN A 24 -3.80 -4.66 -0.15
N ALA A 25 -2.89 -3.84 0.37
CA ALA A 25 -1.54 -3.69 -0.16
C ALA A 25 -0.79 -5.03 -0.18
N MET A 26 -0.83 -5.77 0.94
CA MET A 26 -0.25 -7.12 1.03
C MET A 26 -0.89 -8.10 0.02
N ALA A 27 -2.21 -8.05 -0.14
CA ALA A 27 -2.92 -8.90 -1.10
C ALA A 27 -2.52 -8.59 -2.55
N ILE A 28 -2.32 -7.31 -2.89
CA ILE A 28 -1.82 -6.91 -4.22
C ILE A 28 -0.39 -7.41 -4.43
N THR A 29 0.50 -7.26 -3.45
CA THR A 29 1.87 -7.80 -3.54
C THR A 29 1.86 -9.31 -3.78
N ALA A 30 1.05 -10.07 -3.04
CA ALA A 30 0.91 -11.51 -3.26
C ALA A 30 0.38 -11.84 -4.67
N ALA A 31 -0.57 -11.05 -5.19
CA ALA A 31 -1.10 -11.23 -6.54
C ALA A 31 -0.06 -10.92 -7.63
N LEU A 32 0.83 -9.94 -7.40
CA LEU A 32 1.95 -9.62 -8.30
C LEU A 32 2.96 -10.78 -8.35
N GLU A 33 3.28 -11.37 -7.19
CA GLU A 33 4.15 -12.56 -7.11
C GLU A 33 3.55 -13.76 -7.84
N GLU A 34 2.25 -14.01 -7.65
CA GLU A 34 1.55 -15.09 -8.36
C GLU A 34 1.56 -14.87 -9.88
N MET A 35 1.39 -13.61 -10.32
CA MET A 35 1.43 -13.28 -11.74
C MET A 35 2.85 -13.43 -12.31
N GLU A 36 3.90 -13.10 -11.56
CA GLU A 36 5.29 -13.38 -11.97
C GLU A 36 5.49 -14.87 -12.22
N GLN A 37 5.02 -15.74 -11.32
CA GLN A 37 5.17 -17.19 -11.47
C GLN A 37 4.43 -17.73 -12.71
N LYS A 38 3.21 -17.25 -12.95
CA LYS A 38 2.44 -17.62 -14.15
C LYS A 38 3.15 -17.15 -15.41
N PHE A 39 3.71 -15.95 -15.40
CA PHE A 39 4.43 -15.39 -16.54
C PHE A 39 5.72 -16.16 -16.83
N GLN A 40 6.51 -16.51 -15.80
CA GLN A 40 7.69 -17.35 -15.95
C GLN A 40 7.35 -18.74 -16.52
N THR A 41 6.25 -19.34 -16.04
CA THR A 41 5.75 -20.62 -16.54
C THR A 41 5.37 -20.51 -18.03
N PHE A 42 4.62 -19.48 -18.40
CA PHE A 42 4.21 -19.23 -19.78
C PHE A 42 5.43 -19.11 -20.71
N ILE A 43 6.42 -18.32 -20.33
CA ILE A 43 7.62 -18.16 -21.18
C ILE A 43 8.40 -19.46 -21.30
N THR A 44 8.60 -20.18 -20.19
CA THR A 44 9.34 -21.45 -20.21
C THR A 44 8.67 -22.50 -21.10
N GLN A 45 7.34 -22.48 -21.20
CA GLN A 45 6.57 -23.39 -22.05
C GLN A 45 6.56 -22.99 -23.52
N HIS A 46 6.61 -21.70 -23.84
CA HIS A 46 6.35 -21.22 -25.20
C HIS A 46 7.56 -20.63 -25.92
N TRP A 47 8.61 -20.24 -25.22
CA TRP A 47 9.81 -19.65 -25.84
C TRP A 47 10.93 -20.69 -25.89
N THR A 48 11.01 -21.40 -27.01
CA THR A 48 12.10 -22.33 -27.30
C THR A 48 13.15 -21.68 -28.21
N GLY A 49 14.41 -21.59 -27.77
CA GLY A 49 15.54 -21.09 -28.58
C GLY A 49 16.41 -20.03 -27.89
N SER A 50 17.67 -19.87 -28.33
CA SER A 50 18.69 -19.03 -27.68
C SER A 50 18.35 -17.53 -27.63
N GLY A 51 17.54 -17.01 -28.55
CA GLY A 51 17.09 -15.61 -28.55
C GLY A 51 15.96 -15.30 -27.55
N GLY A 52 15.26 -16.32 -27.04
CA GLY A 52 14.19 -16.14 -26.05
C GLY A 52 14.71 -15.80 -24.66
N ALA A 53 15.95 -16.20 -24.33
CA ALA A 53 16.53 -16.02 -23.00
C ALA A 53 16.83 -14.55 -22.68
N ASP A 54 17.39 -13.78 -23.62
CA ASP A 54 17.70 -12.36 -23.40
C ASP A 54 16.43 -11.50 -23.31
N ALA A 55 15.46 -11.76 -24.20
CA ALA A 55 14.14 -11.12 -24.13
C ALA A 55 13.42 -11.47 -22.83
N PHE A 56 13.55 -12.71 -22.35
CA PHE A 56 12.97 -13.16 -21.08
C PHE A 56 13.58 -12.42 -19.90
N HIS A 57 14.91 -12.34 -19.84
CA HIS A 57 15.60 -11.63 -18.77
C HIS A 57 15.19 -10.15 -18.71
N SER A 58 15.08 -9.49 -19.87
CA SER A 58 14.63 -8.10 -19.93
C SER A 58 13.20 -7.92 -19.43
N VAL A 59 12.26 -8.79 -19.83
CA VAL A 59 10.87 -8.70 -19.36
C VAL A 59 10.75 -9.05 -17.88
N GLN A 60 11.48 -10.06 -17.40
CA GLN A 60 11.50 -10.43 -15.99
C GLN A 60 12.05 -9.29 -15.12
N GLN A 61 13.12 -8.62 -15.57
CA GLN A 61 13.69 -7.48 -14.87
C GLN A 61 12.72 -6.30 -14.80
N ASN A 62 12.07 -5.97 -15.93
CA ASN A 62 11.08 -4.89 -15.97
C ASN A 62 9.86 -5.22 -15.07
N TRP A 63 9.37 -6.45 -15.12
CA TRP A 63 8.26 -6.90 -14.27
C TRP A 63 8.58 -6.72 -12.78
N ARG A 64 9.76 -7.18 -12.34
CA ARG A 64 10.20 -7.03 -10.94
C ARG A 64 10.30 -5.57 -10.54
N GLN A 65 10.95 -4.75 -11.36
CA GLN A 65 11.10 -3.33 -11.08
C GLN A 65 9.74 -2.65 -10.88
N GLN A 66 8.78 -2.89 -11.78
CA GLN A 66 7.43 -2.31 -11.67
C GLN A 66 6.66 -2.85 -10.46
N SER A 67 6.83 -4.13 -10.14
CA SER A 67 6.18 -4.77 -8.98
C SER A 67 6.72 -4.24 -7.66
N ASP A 68 8.03 -3.98 -7.58
CA ASP A 68 8.70 -3.38 -6.42
C ASP A 68 8.23 -1.93 -6.23
N GLU A 69 8.17 -1.14 -7.31
CA GLU A 69 7.68 0.25 -7.28
C GLU A 69 6.22 0.33 -6.82
N LEU A 70 5.37 -0.57 -7.31
CA LEU A 70 3.97 -0.64 -6.90
C LEU A 70 3.83 -1.07 -5.42
N SER A 71 4.58 -2.08 -5.00
CA SER A 71 4.57 -2.56 -3.61
C SER A 71 5.07 -1.47 -2.64
N ALA A 72 6.12 -0.74 -3.00
CA ALA A 72 6.61 0.39 -2.23
C ALA A 72 5.58 1.52 -2.12
N SER A 73 4.89 1.83 -3.21
CA SER A 73 3.83 2.85 -3.24
C SER A 73 2.64 2.46 -2.36
N LEU A 74 2.22 1.19 -2.41
CA LEU A 74 1.13 0.68 -1.58
C LEU A 74 1.50 0.63 -0.09
N ALA A 75 2.75 0.27 0.23
CA ALA A 75 3.26 0.35 1.60
C ALA A 75 3.27 1.80 2.12
N GLN A 76 3.73 2.75 1.30
CA GLN A 76 3.69 4.17 1.65
C GLN A 76 2.27 4.70 1.84
N LEU A 77 1.31 4.26 1.02
CA LEU A 77 -0.10 4.61 1.17
C LEU A 77 -0.63 4.13 2.53
N GLY A 78 -0.40 2.86 2.87
CA GLY A 78 -0.82 2.29 4.15
C GLY A 78 -0.21 3.03 5.35
N THR A 79 1.10 3.30 5.31
CA THR A 79 1.79 4.06 6.37
C THR A 79 1.22 5.46 6.50
N ARG A 80 1.07 6.22 5.40
CA ARG A 80 0.53 7.59 5.45
C ARG A 80 -0.89 7.63 6.00
N THR A 81 -1.73 6.64 5.71
CA THR A 81 -3.09 6.58 6.27
C THR A 81 -3.08 6.36 7.78
N VAL A 82 -2.21 5.49 8.28
CA VAL A 82 -2.04 5.26 9.73
C VAL A 82 -1.46 6.51 10.40
N ASP A 83 -0.38 7.07 9.86
CA ASP A 83 0.28 8.28 10.38
C ASP A 83 -0.68 9.46 10.44
N SER A 84 -1.56 9.61 9.43
CA SER A 84 -2.57 10.67 9.42
C SER A 84 -3.58 10.48 10.56
N GLY A 85 -3.99 9.24 10.84
CA GLY A 85 -4.85 8.92 11.98
C GLY A 85 -4.21 9.25 13.32
N GLU A 86 -2.92 8.92 13.49
CA GLU A 86 -2.16 9.23 14.71
C GLU A 86 -1.94 10.74 14.89
N GLN A 87 -1.62 11.46 13.82
CA GLN A 87 -1.48 12.93 13.86
C GLN A 87 -2.80 13.63 14.21
N MET A 88 -3.92 13.15 13.67
CA MET A 88 -5.24 13.68 14.01
C MET A 88 -5.58 13.43 15.48
N GLN A 89 -5.23 12.25 16.02
CA GLN A 89 -5.41 11.94 17.44
C GLN A 89 -4.54 12.84 18.34
N GLY A 90 -3.29 13.09 17.95
CA GLY A 90 -2.38 13.98 18.67
C GLY A 90 -2.85 15.45 18.66
N ALA A 91 -3.30 15.94 17.52
CA ALA A 91 -3.85 17.29 17.39
C ALA A 91 -5.11 17.49 18.25
N ASP A 92 -5.97 16.48 18.34
CA ASP A 92 -7.21 16.54 19.12
C ASP A 92 -6.94 16.49 20.64
N ILE A 93 -5.97 15.68 21.10
CA ILE A 93 -5.52 15.69 22.50
C ILE A 93 -4.97 17.07 22.90
N LEU A 94 -4.22 17.71 22.00
CA LEU A 94 -3.68 19.06 22.22
C LEU A 94 -4.81 20.11 22.25
N ALA A 95 -5.77 20.03 21.33
CA ALA A 95 -6.93 20.91 21.29
C ALA A 95 -7.82 20.75 22.53
N ALA A 96 -8.09 19.51 22.95
CA ALA A 96 -8.85 19.20 24.16
C ALA A 96 -8.15 19.72 25.43
N LYS A 97 -6.81 19.63 25.50
CA LYS A 97 -6.02 20.24 26.60
C LYS A 97 -6.08 21.77 26.62
N LEU A 98 -6.16 22.41 25.45
CA LEU A 98 -6.22 23.88 25.31
C LEU A 98 -7.59 24.46 25.64
N ILE A 99 -8.67 23.68 25.49
CA ILE A 99 -10.05 24.11 25.75
C ILE A 99 -10.52 23.70 27.16
N GLY A 100 -9.94 22.64 27.74
CA GLY A 100 -10.28 22.13 29.07
C GLY A 100 -9.47 22.70 30.24
N GLY A 101 -8.54 23.64 30.00
CA GLY A 101 -7.79 24.39 31.01
C GLY A 101 -8.19 25.85 31.05
#